data_AF-A0A6A7VR71-F1
#
_entry.id   AF-A0A6A7VR71-F1
#
_cell.length_a   1.000
_cell.length_b   1.000
_cell.length_c   1.000
_cell.angle_alpha   90.00
_cell.angle_beta   90.00
_cell.angle_gamma   90.00
#
_symmetry.space_group_name_H-M   'P 1'
#
loop_
_entity.id
_entity.type
_entity.pdbx_description
1 polymer ?
#
loop_
_entity_poly.entity_id
_entity_poly.type
_entity_poly.pdbx_seq_one_letter_code
_entity_poly.pdbx_strand_id
1 'polypeptide(L)'
;MMNKIYKHLLAASLLMMGGTAMAQTLNSAYFTDDYKFRHDMNPAFENKQNYITIPALGNINVNLQGNFGYQDIVLNNPMYGQEAGAKKMTSFMNPYISVDEALKGFSKSNNRIQGDVGIAILSAGFKGFGGYNTIEVNAKASFGASLPYELFEFAKNTGNQNYEIGDVSMMARSYAELALGHSHQINKKLRIGAKLKFLFGVADGDVRLENLRADLSGTDKWIVSGKANAQVSMKGFTYKTSRDKYNNPEKGEYEKIDNVDVDGAGLGGFGMALDLGGVYKLNDNLTLSASVLDLGFINWSNNMKAVNRAESFEFNGFHDTAVRENSGSTIDDKIDDYGDQITDFINLKDLGDQGSRTTALAATLNFGAEYSLPAYDKLSFGLLSSTRINGDYTWSEGRLSANWKPLKWLDGGVNFAVSSFATSMGYVLNIHPKGYNFFIGMDHILGKTSKEFIPLSSNASIALGMSVTW
;
A
#
# COMPACT_ATOMS: atom_id res chain seq x y z
N MET A 1 -4.35 -28.30 -14.75
CA MET A 1 -5.30 -27.19 -14.52
C MET A 1 -5.03 -26.47 -13.19
N MET A 2 -4.89 -27.17 -12.05
CA MET A 2 -4.53 -26.55 -10.76
C MET A 2 -3.30 -25.64 -10.78
N ASN A 3 -2.19 -26.00 -11.46
CA ASN A 3 -0.96 -25.20 -11.47
C ASN A 3 -1.09 -23.74 -11.92
N LYS A 4 -2.13 -23.35 -12.67
CA LYS A 4 -2.32 -21.94 -13.05
C LYS A 4 -2.82 -21.07 -11.88
N ILE A 5 -3.67 -21.62 -11.01
CA ILE A 5 -4.33 -20.89 -9.91
C ILE A 5 -3.33 -20.37 -8.85
N TYR A 6 -2.19 -21.05 -8.67
CA TYR A 6 -1.20 -20.69 -7.65
C TYR A 6 -0.13 -19.70 -8.15
N LYS A 7 0.22 -19.72 -9.43
CA LYS A 7 0.97 -18.61 -10.05
C LYS A 7 0.13 -17.32 -9.99
N HIS A 8 -1.19 -17.44 -10.18
CA HIS A 8 -2.16 -16.39 -9.87
C HIS A 8 -2.31 -16.05 -8.36
N LEU A 9 -1.47 -16.51 -7.42
CA LEU A 9 -1.41 -15.97 -6.05
C LEU A 9 -0.31 -14.93 -5.89
N LEU A 10 0.91 -15.20 -6.36
CA LEU A 10 1.95 -14.17 -6.48
C LEU A 10 1.52 -13.12 -7.52
N ALA A 11 1.02 -13.59 -8.67
CA ALA A 11 0.37 -12.74 -9.64
C ALA A 11 -0.99 -12.20 -9.18
N ALA A 12 -1.66 -12.70 -8.12
CA ALA A 12 -2.77 -11.94 -7.49
C ALA A 12 -2.27 -10.86 -6.54
N SER A 13 -1.14 -11.03 -5.84
CA SER A 13 -0.53 -9.89 -5.13
C SER A 13 -0.06 -8.80 -6.10
N LEU A 14 0.31 -9.15 -7.34
CA LEU A 14 0.59 -8.18 -8.42
C LEU A 14 -0.68 -7.70 -9.17
N LEU A 15 -1.70 -8.55 -9.40
CA LEU A 15 -2.96 -8.16 -10.04
C LEU A 15 -3.90 -7.41 -9.08
N MET A 16 -3.72 -7.52 -7.76
CA MET A 16 -4.28 -6.55 -6.79
C MET A 16 -3.68 -5.15 -6.97
N MET A 17 -2.57 -5.00 -7.69
CA MET A 17 -2.07 -3.69 -8.16
C MET A 17 -2.58 -3.32 -9.57
N GLY A 18 -3.15 -4.27 -10.33
CA GLY A 18 -3.61 -4.06 -11.72
C GLY A 18 -5.13 -3.99 -11.92
N GLY A 19 -5.92 -4.65 -11.07
CA GLY A 19 -7.39 -4.69 -11.14
C GLY A 19 -8.02 -3.84 -10.05
N THR A 20 -8.39 -2.59 -10.39
CA THR A 20 -9.19 -1.67 -9.56
C THR A 20 -8.96 -1.81 -8.04
N ALA A 21 -7.73 -1.58 -7.58
CA ALA A 21 -7.42 -1.60 -6.15
C ALA A 21 -8.28 -0.57 -5.40
N MET A 22 -8.87 -0.91 -4.23
CA MET A 22 -9.78 -0.02 -3.48
C MET A 22 -9.63 -0.14 -1.94
N ALA A 23 -9.23 0.92 -1.21
CA ALA A 23 -9.64 1.08 0.22
C ALA A 23 -8.75 1.81 1.31
N GLN A 24 -8.46 3.12 1.37
CA GLN A 24 -8.03 3.79 2.63
C GLN A 24 -8.23 5.32 2.70
N THR A 25 -8.26 5.84 3.92
CA THR A 25 -8.84 7.13 4.37
C THR A 25 -8.54 8.37 3.52
N LEU A 26 -9.58 9.16 3.22
CA LEU A 26 -9.52 10.43 2.48
C LEU A 26 -9.01 11.60 3.36
N ASN A 27 -7.70 11.86 3.35
CA ASN A 27 -7.08 12.96 4.12
C ASN A 27 -7.59 14.35 3.70
N SER A 28 -8.02 14.52 2.45
CA SER A 28 -8.69 15.71 1.89
C SER A 28 -9.92 16.11 2.70
N ALA A 29 -10.55 15.16 3.39
CA ALA A 29 -11.78 15.37 4.15
C ALA A 29 -11.56 15.57 5.66
N TYR A 30 -10.31 15.68 6.13
CA TYR A 30 -9.99 15.83 7.57
C TYR A 30 -10.72 17.02 8.23
N PHE A 31 -10.88 18.12 7.50
CA PHE A 31 -11.56 19.34 7.95
C PHE A 31 -12.98 19.51 7.37
N THR A 32 -13.48 18.55 6.58
CA THR A 32 -14.81 18.63 5.95
C THR A 32 -15.91 18.37 6.98
N ASP A 33 -16.77 19.35 7.22
CA ASP A 33 -17.84 19.21 8.23
C ASP A 33 -18.75 18.01 7.92
N ASP A 34 -19.13 17.23 8.94
CA ASP A 34 -20.10 16.13 8.81
C ASP A 34 -19.78 15.02 7.76
N TYR A 35 -18.54 14.96 7.23
CA TYR A 35 -18.02 13.78 6.51
C TYR A 35 -17.94 12.60 7.48
N LYS A 36 -18.72 11.55 7.19
CA LYS A 36 -19.11 10.55 8.21
C LYS A 36 -17.95 9.78 8.81
N PHE A 37 -16.86 9.61 8.06
CA PHE A 37 -15.68 8.81 8.42
C PHE A 37 -14.54 9.64 9.02
N ARG A 38 -14.76 10.90 9.42
CA ARG A 38 -13.72 11.70 10.10
C ARG A 38 -13.16 11.03 11.35
N HIS A 39 -13.97 10.22 12.03
CA HIS A 39 -13.53 9.41 13.17
C HIS A 39 -12.43 8.39 12.85
N ASP A 40 -12.15 8.10 11.57
CA ASP A 40 -11.05 7.22 11.15
C ASP A 40 -9.72 7.96 11.10
N MET A 41 -9.76 9.28 10.89
CA MET A 41 -8.58 10.14 10.94
C MET A 41 -8.31 10.67 12.34
N ASN A 42 -9.35 10.85 13.16
CA ASN A 42 -9.24 11.24 14.57
C ASN A 42 -10.54 10.83 15.32
N PRO A 43 -10.50 9.88 16.28
CA PRO A 43 -11.70 9.35 16.93
C PRO A 43 -12.41 10.37 17.84
N ALA A 44 -11.84 11.56 18.06
CA ALA A 44 -12.55 12.66 18.72
C ALA A 44 -13.50 13.44 17.79
N PHE A 45 -13.48 13.23 16.47
CA PHE A 45 -14.47 13.86 15.59
C PHE A 45 -15.87 13.22 15.76
N GLU A 46 -16.90 14.07 15.78
CA GLU A 46 -18.31 13.67 15.83
C GLU A 46 -19.04 14.11 14.57
N ASN A 47 -20.11 13.41 14.19
CA ASN A 47 -21.00 13.85 13.13
C ASN A 47 -22.22 14.60 13.70
N LYS A 48 -22.79 15.49 12.88
CA LYS A 48 -24.00 16.26 13.22
C LYS A 48 -25.24 15.36 13.22
N GLN A 49 -25.29 14.40 12.30
CA GLN A 49 -26.34 13.39 12.15
C GLN A 49 -25.87 12.01 12.65
N ASN A 50 -26.82 11.14 12.98
CA ASN A 50 -26.54 9.71 13.03
C ASN A 50 -26.41 9.17 11.60
N TYR A 51 -25.74 8.03 11.42
CA TYR A 51 -25.67 7.36 10.13
C TYR A 51 -25.51 5.85 10.22
N ILE A 52 -25.86 5.16 9.13
CA ILE A 52 -25.43 3.79 8.83
C ILE A 52 -25.05 3.71 7.35
N THR A 53 -23.98 2.99 7.04
CA THR A 53 -23.54 2.79 5.66
C THR A 53 -24.48 1.89 4.88
N ILE A 54 -24.54 2.09 3.56
CA ILE A 54 -24.99 1.03 2.66
C ILE A 54 -23.88 -0.03 2.62
N PRO A 55 -24.16 -1.33 2.85
CA PRO A 55 -23.12 -2.35 2.91
C PRO A 55 -22.23 -2.38 1.67
N ALA A 56 -20.91 -2.45 1.86
CA ALA A 56 -19.84 -2.36 0.85
C ALA A 56 -19.79 -1.07 0.00
N LEU A 57 -20.84 -0.23 -0.01
CA LEU A 57 -20.88 1.09 -0.66
C LEU A 57 -20.67 2.25 0.34
N GLY A 58 -20.45 1.93 1.61
CA GLY A 58 -20.33 2.90 2.71
C GLY A 58 -19.13 3.83 2.58
N ASN A 59 -17.96 3.23 2.35
CA ASN A 59 -16.68 3.92 2.21
C ASN A 59 -15.76 3.08 1.32
N ILE A 60 -15.43 3.61 0.14
CA ILE A 60 -14.52 3.02 -0.86
C ILE A 60 -13.54 4.11 -1.28
N ASN A 61 -12.25 3.97 -0.96
CA ASN A 61 -11.20 4.94 -1.24
C ASN A 61 -9.94 4.29 -1.82
N VAL A 62 -9.55 4.48 -3.09
CA VAL A 62 -8.21 4.06 -3.52
C VAL A 62 -7.14 4.91 -2.83
N ASN A 63 -6.02 4.35 -2.36
CA ASN A 63 -4.77 5.09 -2.23
C ASN A 63 -3.55 4.27 -2.67
N LEU A 64 -2.80 4.82 -3.60
CA LEU A 64 -1.47 4.41 -4.04
C LEU A 64 -0.57 5.64 -3.99
N GLN A 65 0.58 5.52 -3.31
CA GLN A 65 1.57 6.59 -3.19
C GLN A 65 2.99 6.05 -3.39
N GLY A 66 3.83 6.80 -4.11
CA GLY A 66 5.17 6.37 -4.48
C GLY A 66 5.96 7.41 -5.27
N ASN A 67 7.29 7.29 -5.27
CA ASN A 67 8.19 8.22 -5.97
C ASN A 67 8.62 7.73 -7.37
N PHE A 68 8.18 6.55 -7.79
CA PHE A 68 8.25 6.01 -9.16
C PHE A 68 6.90 5.34 -9.49
N GLY A 69 6.61 5.07 -10.76
CA GLY A 69 5.39 4.36 -11.17
C GLY A 69 5.38 3.74 -12.56
N TYR A 70 4.18 3.50 -13.08
CA TYR A 70 3.95 2.74 -14.31
C TYR A 70 4.75 3.28 -15.50
N GLN A 71 4.83 4.60 -15.65
CA GLN A 71 5.57 5.25 -16.73
C GLN A 71 7.10 5.02 -16.67
N ASP A 72 7.64 4.67 -15.51
CA ASP A 72 9.08 4.50 -15.28
C ASP A 72 9.51 3.04 -15.49
N ILE A 73 8.54 2.09 -15.42
CA ILE A 73 8.74 0.66 -15.71
C ILE A 73 8.31 0.31 -17.14
N VAL A 74 7.24 0.91 -17.66
CA VAL A 74 6.62 0.55 -18.95
C VAL A 74 6.74 1.70 -19.94
N LEU A 75 7.68 1.55 -20.87
CA LEU A 75 8.10 2.58 -21.83
C LEU A 75 7.61 2.27 -23.25
N ASN A 76 7.62 3.29 -24.11
CA ASN A 76 7.39 3.07 -25.55
C ASN A 76 8.54 2.24 -26.13
N ASN A 77 8.21 1.20 -26.90
CA ASN A 77 9.21 0.35 -27.55
C ASN A 77 9.81 1.04 -28.78
N PRO A 78 11.13 1.31 -28.83
CA PRO A 78 11.77 1.93 -30.00
C PRO A 78 11.61 1.11 -31.28
N MET A 79 11.49 -0.22 -31.17
CA MET A 79 11.36 -1.13 -32.31
C MET A 79 9.92 -1.27 -32.82
N TYR A 80 8.93 -0.61 -32.20
CA TYR A 80 7.55 -0.68 -32.66
C TYR A 80 7.39 -0.11 -34.08
N GLY A 81 6.94 -0.96 -35.01
CA GLY A 81 6.83 -0.60 -36.44
C GLY A 81 8.15 -0.66 -37.21
N GLN A 82 9.27 -1.01 -36.56
CA GLN A 82 10.57 -1.28 -37.19
C GLN A 82 10.86 -2.78 -37.27
N GLU A 83 10.62 -3.54 -36.18
CA GLU A 83 10.71 -4.99 -36.15
C GLU A 83 9.32 -5.64 -36.26
N ALA A 84 9.20 -6.68 -37.08
CA ALA A 84 7.95 -7.42 -37.24
C ALA A 84 7.53 -8.07 -35.90
N GLY A 85 6.30 -7.79 -35.46
CA GLY A 85 5.73 -8.29 -34.22
C GLY A 85 6.12 -7.56 -32.94
N ALA A 86 6.95 -6.52 -33.01
CA ALA A 86 7.25 -5.67 -31.86
C ALA A 86 5.97 -5.00 -31.30
N LYS A 87 5.77 -5.06 -29.98
CA LYS A 87 4.63 -4.42 -29.29
C LYS A 87 4.92 -2.94 -28.98
N LYS A 88 3.87 -2.14 -28.79
CA LYS A 88 3.96 -0.68 -28.58
C LYS A 88 4.66 -0.28 -27.29
N MET A 89 4.42 -1.05 -26.23
CA MET A 89 5.03 -0.86 -24.93
C MET A 89 6.04 -1.98 -24.67
N THR A 90 7.05 -1.70 -23.86
CA THR A 90 8.07 -2.66 -23.40
C THR A 90 8.53 -2.30 -21.98
N SER A 91 9.27 -3.20 -21.33
CA SER A 91 9.90 -2.94 -20.03
C SER A 91 11.06 -1.94 -20.17
N PHE A 92 11.35 -1.18 -19.12
CA PHE A 92 12.55 -0.33 -19.03
C PHE A 92 13.85 -1.10 -19.31
N MET A 93 13.88 -2.39 -18.95
CA MET A 93 15.01 -3.31 -19.20
C MET A 93 15.31 -3.54 -20.68
N ASN A 94 14.40 -3.22 -21.61
CA ASN A 94 14.54 -3.50 -23.04
C ASN A 94 15.87 -2.98 -23.64
N PRO A 95 16.65 -3.81 -24.35
CA PRO A 95 18.01 -3.47 -24.76
C PRO A 95 18.10 -2.30 -25.77
N TYR A 96 16.99 -1.95 -26.45
CA TYR A 96 16.94 -0.81 -27.37
C TYR A 96 16.65 0.53 -26.67
N ILE A 97 16.34 0.52 -25.37
CA ILE A 97 16.22 1.72 -24.54
C ILE A 97 17.56 1.99 -23.86
N SER A 98 18.06 3.23 -23.94
CA SER A 98 19.32 3.60 -23.28
C SER A 98 19.23 3.50 -21.76
N VAL A 99 20.37 3.32 -21.09
CA VAL A 99 20.46 3.31 -19.62
C VAL A 99 19.90 4.61 -19.04
N ASP A 100 20.27 5.76 -19.61
CA ASP A 100 19.81 7.08 -19.16
C ASP A 100 18.28 7.24 -19.24
N GLU A 101 17.63 6.84 -20.33
CA GLU A 101 16.17 6.99 -20.46
C GLU A 101 15.43 5.97 -19.59
N ALA A 102 15.94 4.73 -19.49
CA ALA A 102 15.36 3.69 -18.65
C ALA A 102 15.46 3.98 -17.15
N LEU A 103 16.50 4.69 -16.69
CA LEU A 103 16.72 4.95 -15.27
C LEU A 103 16.26 6.35 -14.80
N LYS A 104 15.85 7.20 -15.74
CA LYS A 104 15.42 8.60 -15.52
C LYS A 104 14.31 8.80 -14.50
N GLY A 105 13.39 7.84 -14.40
CA GLY A 105 12.23 7.89 -13.51
C GLY A 105 12.54 7.52 -12.06
N PHE A 106 13.69 6.91 -11.79
CA PHE A 106 14.05 6.41 -10.47
C PHE A 106 14.88 7.43 -9.69
N SER A 107 14.51 7.65 -8.43
CA SER A 107 15.32 8.37 -7.45
C SER A 107 16.67 7.67 -7.27
N LYS A 108 17.75 8.43 -7.09
CA LYS A 108 19.11 7.95 -6.72
C LYS A 108 19.22 7.50 -5.23
N SER A 109 18.10 7.08 -4.67
CA SER A 109 17.93 6.60 -3.30
C SER A 109 16.82 5.55 -3.33
N ASN A 110 16.18 5.24 -2.19
CA ASN A 110 15.11 4.26 -2.20
C ASN A 110 13.89 4.73 -3.02
N ASN A 111 13.59 3.97 -4.04
CA ASN A 111 12.37 4.00 -4.84
C ASN A 111 11.31 3.21 -4.08
N ARG A 112 10.27 3.91 -3.62
CA ARG A 112 9.26 3.38 -2.72
C ARG A 112 7.89 3.51 -3.34
N ILE A 113 7.12 2.43 -3.23
CA ILE A 113 5.71 2.37 -3.60
C ILE A 113 4.96 1.68 -2.48
N GLN A 114 3.79 2.20 -2.12
CA GLN A 114 2.92 1.57 -1.15
C GLN A 114 1.45 1.86 -1.48
N GLY A 115 0.60 0.89 -1.18
CA GLY A 115 -0.81 0.96 -1.47
C GLY A 115 -1.65 0.30 -0.40
N ASP A 116 -2.88 0.77 -0.30
CA ASP A 116 -3.67 0.66 0.91
C ASP A 116 -5.16 0.49 0.53
N VAL A 117 -5.73 -0.61 1.04
CA VAL A 117 -7.00 -1.27 0.68
C VAL A 117 -7.75 -1.59 2.00
N GLY A 118 -9.09 -1.65 2.02
CA GLY A 118 -9.83 -1.19 3.22
C GLY A 118 -11.28 -0.74 2.98
N ILE A 119 -12.15 -1.71 2.75
CA ILE A 119 -13.59 -1.50 2.49
C ILE A 119 -14.36 -1.46 3.82
N ALA A 120 -15.20 -0.45 4.01
CA ALA A 120 -16.20 -0.45 5.09
C ALA A 120 -17.37 -1.37 4.70
N ILE A 121 -17.38 -2.59 5.25
CA ILE A 121 -18.48 -3.56 5.06
C ILE A 121 -19.73 -3.03 5.75
N LEU A 122 -19.56 -2.55 6.99
CA LEU A 122 -20.57 -1.87 7.79
C LEU A 122 -19.89 -0.77 8.60
N SER A 123 -20.45 0.42 8.64
CA SER A 123 -20.10 1.43 9.63
C SER A 123 -21.35 2.18 10.06
N ALA A 124 -21.47 2.46 11.35
CA ALA A 124 -22.59 3.17 11.93
C ALA A 124 -22.09 4.13 13.00
N GLY A 125 -22.67 5.34 13.02
CA GLY A 125 -22.31 6.37 14.00
C GLY A 125 -23.56 6.99 14.61
N PHE A 126 -23.60 7.10 15.94
CA PHE A 126 -24.79 7.58 16.64
C PHE A 126 -24.50 8.33 17.95
N LYS A 127 -25.34 9.31 18.26
CA LYS A 127 -25.34 10.03 19.54
C LYS A 127 -25.96 9.16 20.65
N GLY A 128 -25.26 9.01 21.76
CA GLY A 128 -25.66 8.16 22.88
C GLY A 128 -24.59 8.12 23.97
N PHE A 129 -24.94 7.65 25.17
CA PHE A 129 -24.00 7.49 26.30
C PHE A 129 -23.20 8.77 26.64
N GLY A 130 -23.81 9.94 26.46
CA GLY A 130 -23.15 11.24 26.70
C GLY A 130 -22.13 11.66 25.63
N GLY A 131 -22.08 10.98 24.48
CA GLY A 131 -21.11 11.24 23.42
C GLY A 131 -21.59 10.84 22.02
N TYR A 132 -20.64 10.71 21.10
CA TYR A 132 -20.82 10.13 19.77
C TYR A 132 -20.12 8.77 19.71
N ASN A 133 -20.80 7.74 19.22
CA ASN A 133 -20.33 6.35 19.24
C ASN A 133 -20.21 5.85 17.81
N THR A 134 -19.25 4.97 17.53
CA THR A 134 -19.09 4.32 16.21
C THR A 134 -18.97 2.81 16.37
N ILE A 135 -19.51 2.06 15.40
CA ILE A 135 -19.40 0.60 15.31
C ILE A 135 -19.09 0.28 13.84
N GLU A 136 -17.98 -0.42 13.61
CA GLU A 136 -17.44 -0.57 12.25
C GLU A 136 -16.91 -1.98 12.01
N VAL A 137 -17.15 -2.51 10.82
CA VAL A 137 -16.62 -3.77 10.31
C VAL A 137 -15.93 -3.47 8.98
N ASN A 138 -14.61 -3.58 8.97
CA ASN A 138 -13.75 -3.21 7.85
C ASN A 138 -12.96 -4.42 7.35
N ALA A 139 -12.69 -4.50 6.06
CA ALA A 139 -11.74 -5.45 5.47
C ALA A 139 -10.56 -4.69 4.87
N LYS A 140 -9.38 -4.81 5.49
CA LYS A 140 -8.17 -4.05 5.15
C LYS A 140 -7.09 -4.92 4.51
N ALA A 141 -6.35 -4.34 3.58
CA ALA A 141 -5.11 -4.86 3.05
C ALA A 141 -4.12 -3.72 2.78
N SER A 142 -2.82 -3.96 2.92
CA SER A 142 -1.78 -2.96 2.69
C SER A 142 -0.55 -3.64 2.10
N PHE A 143 0.13 -2.96 1.19
CA PHE A 143 1.42 -3.40 0.66
C PHE A 143 2.42 -2.24 0.63
N GLY A 144 3.70 -2.57 0.66
CA GLY A 144 4.79 -1.61 0.53
C GLY A 144 6.03 -2.28 -0.05
N ALA A 145 6.77 -1.55 -0.86
CA ALA A 145 8.09 -1.92 -1.33
C ALA A 145 9.03 -0.73 -1.20
N SER A 146 10.26 -0.98 -0.78
CA SER A 146 11.39 -0.06 -0.77
C SER A 146 12.53 -0.73 -1.53
N LEU A 147 12.85 -0.17 -2.69
CA LEU A 147 13.76 -0.71 -3.69
C LEU A 147 14.89 0.31 -3.93
N PRO A 148 16.16 -0.03 -3.70
CA PRO A 148 17.28 0.89 -3.91
C PRO A 148 17.46 1.19 -5.40
N TYR A 149 18.04 2.34 -5.73
CA TYR A 149 18.28 2.75 -7.12
C TYR A 149 19.12 1.72 -7.88
N GLU A 150 20.13 1.20 -7.19
CA GLU A 150 21.14 0.27 -7.66
C GLU A 150 20.53 -1.08 -8.06
N LEU A 151 19.33 -1.44 -7.56
CA LEU A 151 18.58 -2.61 -8.05
C LEU A 151 18.08 -2.39 -9.48
N PHE A 152 17.55 -1.20 -9.79
CA PHE A 152 17.11 -0.85 -11.14
C PHE A 152 18.29 -0.65 -12.08
N GLU A 153 19.38 -0.04 -11.58
CA GLU A 153 20.61 0.05 -12.36
C GLU A 153 21.15 -1.34 -12.69
N PHE A 154 21.28 -2.24 -11.72
CA PHE A 154 21.70 -3.63 -11.96
C PHE A 154 20.78 -4.37 -12.94
N ALA A 155 19.47 -4.16 -12.87
CA ALA A 155 18.51 -4.76 -13.79
C ALA A 155 18.58 -4.21 -15.23
N LYS A 156 19.22 -3.04 -15.43
CA LYS A 156 19.24 -2.34 -16.73
C LYS A 156 20.62 -2.25 -17.38
N ASN A 157 21.63 -1.97 -16.57
CA ASN A 157 23.02 -1.80 -16.94
C ASN A 157 23.75 -3.04 -16.46
N THR A 158 24.37 -3.78 -17.39
CA THR A 158 25.24 -4.92 -17.08
C THR A 158 26.71 -4.61 -17.41
N GLY A 159 27.04 -3.33 -17.61
CA GLY A 159 28.37 -2.86 -18.01
C GLY A 159 29.30 -2.53 -16.85
N ASN A 160 28.80 -2.36 -15.62
CA ASN A 160 29.65 -2.18 -14.44
C ASN A 160 30.23 -3.54 -14.00
N GLN A 161 31.30 -3.53 -13.20
CA GLN A 161 31.87 -4.78 -12.65
C GLN A 161 31.26 -5.17 -11.29
N ASN A 162 30.63 -4.22 -10.60
CA ASN A 162 29.98 -4.44 -9.32
C ASN A 162 28.75 -3.53 -9.17
N TYR A 163 27.82 -3.97 -8.31
CA TYR A 163 26.67 -3.23 -7.83
C TYR A 163 26.53 -3.44 -6.33
N GLU A 164 26.67 -2.38 -5.55
CA GLU A 164 26.30 -2.38 -4.13
C GLU A 164 24.82 -2.03 -4.04
N ILE A 165 23.98 -3.06 -4.23
CA ILE A 165 22.52 -2.92 -4.35
C ILE A 165 21.91 -2.39 -3.05
N GLY A 166 22.39 -2.82 -1.89
CA GLY A 166 21.88 -2.38 -0.59
C GLY A 166 20.64 -3.15 -0.13
N ASP A 167 19.71 -2.47 0.54
CA ASP A 167 18.60 -3.12 1.24
C ASP A 167 17.28 -3.06 0.45
N VAL A 168 16.64 -4.22 0.29
CA VAL A 168 15.32 -4.38 -0.35
C VAL A 168 14.32 -4.87 0.70
N SER A 169 13.24 -4.10 0.90
CA SER A 169 12.16 -4.46 1.81
C SER A 169 10.83 -4.50 1.05
N MET A 170 10.09 -5.60 1.15
CA MET A 170 8.72 -5.72 0.62
C MET A 170 7.78 -6.30 1.68
N MET A 171 6.56 -5.78 1.78
CA MET A 171 5.53 -6.27 2.70
C MET A 171 4.15 -6.30 2.06
N ALA A 172 3.33 -7.23 2.53
CA ALA A 172 1.89 -7.28 2.26
C ALA A 172 1.17 -7.79 3.52
N ARG A 173 0.01 -7.21 3.85
CA ARG A 173 -0.82 -7.65 4.98
C ARG A 173 -2.29 -7.53 4.65
N SER A 174 -3.12 -8.43 5.15
CA SER A 174 -4.58 -8.34 5.11
C SER A 174 -5.24 -8.83 6.40
N TYR A 175 -6.28 -8.13 6.83
CA TYR A 175 -7.05 -8.44 8.04
C TYR A 175 -8.46 -7.87 7.98
N ALA A 176 -9.41 -8.52 8.65
CA ALA A 176 -10.68 -7.88 9.00
C ALA A 176 -10.57 -7.17 10.35
N GLU A 177 -11.37 -6.14 10.56
CA GLU A 177 -11.37 -5.29 11.75
C GLU A 177 -12.80 -5.10 12.25
N LEU A 178 -13.02 -5.29 13.56
CA LEU A 178 -14.21 -4.82 14.27
C LEU A 178 -13.78 -3.66 15.17
N ALA A 179 -14.31 -2.46 14.95
CA ALA A 179 -13.95 -1.26 15.69
C ALA A 179 -15.14 -0.68 16.46
N LEU A 180 -14.88 -0.25 17.70
CA LEU A 180 -15.85 0.37 18.62
C LEU A 180 -15.29 1.71 19.10
N GLY A 181 -15.91 2.81 18.65
CA GLY A 181 -15.48 4.18 18.95
C GLY A 181 -16.39 4.89 19.95
N HIS A 182 -15.81 5.74 20.79
CA HIS A 182 -16.55 6.70 21.61
C HIS A 182 -15.82 8.04 21.67
N SER A 183 -16.56 9.13 21.48
CA SER A 183 -16.10 10.52 21.53
C SER A 183 -16.93 11.33 22.52
N HIS A 184 -16.26 12.05 23.43
CA HIS A 184 -16.88 12.73 24.57
C HIS A 184 -16.42 14.18 24.71
N GLN A 185 -17.37 15.10 24.90
CA GLN A 185 -17.11 16.53 25.10
C GLN A 185 -16.87 16.81 26.60
N ILE A 186 -15.60 16.92 26.99
CA ILE A 186 -15.18 17.16 28.38
C ILE A 186 -15.60 18.54 28.89
N ASN A 187 -15.48 19.57 28.05
CA ASN A 187 -15.89 20.94 28.36
C ASN A 187 -16.15 21.73 27.06
N LYS A 188 -16.43 23.04 27.16
CA LYS A 188 -16.72 23.90 25.98
C LYS A 188 -15.60 23.96 24.92
N LYS A 189 -14.35 23.62 25.26
CA LYS A 189 -13.19 23.68 24.37
C LYS A 189 -12.64 22.31 23.96
N LEU A 190 -12.62 21.34 24.89
CA LEU A 190 -11.96 20.04 24.70
C LEU A 190 -12.97 18.90 24.47
N ARG A 191 -12.81 18.18 23.36
CA ARG A 191 -13.40 16.86 23.08
C ARG A 191 -12.27 15.85 22.95
N ILE A 192 -12.47 14.66 23.49
CA ILE A 192 -11.56 13.52 23.36
C ILE A 192 -12.32 12.33 22.76
N GLY A 193 -11.59 11.38 22.17
CA GLY A 193 -12.19 10.14 21.71
C GLY A 193 -11.19 9.00 21.68
N ALA A 194 -11.72 7.78 21.73
CA ALA A 194 -10.95 6.55 21.64
C ALA A 194 -11.69 5.54 20.77
N LYS A 195 -10.97 4.68 20.06
CA LYS A 195 -11.52 3.55 19.30
C LYS A 195 -10.77 2.27 19.64
N LEU A 196 -11.49 1.27 20.14
CA LEU A 196 -10.94 -0.07 20.37
C LEU A 196 -11.18 -0.91 19.12
N LYS A 197 -10.12 -1.53 18.60
CA LYS A 197 -10.15 -2.38 17.40
C LYS A 197 -9.78 -3.82 17.76
N PHE A 198 -10.58 -4.76 17.28
CA PHE A 198 -10.26 -6.19 17.25
C PHE A 198 -9.90 -6.58 15.82
N LEU A 199 -8.77 -7.26 15.65
CA LEU A 199 -8.14 -7.52 14.37
C LEU A 199 -8.13 -9.01 14.11
N PHE A 200 -8.54 -9.40 12.91
CA PHE A 200 -8.69 -10.77 12.47
C PHE A 200 -7.78 -10.97 11.26
N GLY A 201 -6.55 -11.39 11.51
CA GLY A 201 -5.50 -11.53 10.51
C GLY A 201 -5.83 -12.61 9.48
N VAL A 202 -5.76 -12.25 8.19
CA VAL A 202 -5.96 -13.17 7.07
C VAL A 202 -4.60 -13.65 6.56
N ALA A 203 -3.71 -12.73 6.19
CA ALA A 203 -2.33 -13.03 5.81
C ALA A 203 -1.38 -11.86 6.13
N ASP A 204 -0.10 -12.17 6.38
CA ASP A 204 1.02 -11.22 6.40
C ASP A 204 2.23 -11.83 5.68
N GLY A 205 2.93 -11.02 4.90
CA GLY A 205 4.19 -11.33 4.26
C GLY A 205 5.19 -10.20 4.46
N ASP A 206 6.43 -10.52 4.82
CA ASP A 206 7.56 -9.59 4.98
C ASP A 206 8.78 -10.24 4.33
N VAL A 207 9.38 -9.56 3.35
CA VAL A 207 10.60 -9.97 2.65
C VAL A 207 11.64 -8.87 2.88
N ARG A 208 12.79 -9.26 3.42
CA ARG A 208 13.94 -8.39 3.69
C ARG A 208 15.18 -8.99 3.06
N LEU A 209 15.81 -8.24 2.18
CA LEU A 209 17.12 -8.55 1.62
C LEU A 209 18.07 -7.48 2.14
N GLU A 210 19.08 -7.87 2.91
CA GLU A 210 20.02 -6.96 3.57
C GLU A 210 21.39 -7.04 2.92
N ASN A 211 22.01 -5.88 2.69
CA ASN A 211 23.36 -5.72 2.14
C ASN A 211 23.55 -6.50 0.83
N LEU A 212 22.60 -6.40 -0.10
CA LEU A 212 22.73 -7.04 -1.41
C LEU A 212 23.88 -6.44 -2.20
N ARG A 213 24.64 -7.31 -2.85
CA ARG A 213 25.73 -6.96 -3.76
C ARG A 213 25.78 -7.94 -4.91
N ALA A 214 25.99 -7.46 -6.12
CA ALA A 214 26.24 -8.28 -7.31
C ALA A 214 27.62 -7.94 -7.89
N ASP A 215 28.50 -8.93 -8.00
CA ASP A 215 29.82 -8.80 -8.63
C ASP A 215 29.85 -9.61 -9.95
N LEU A 216 30.36 -9.01 -11.03
CA LEU A 216 30.45 -9.66 -12.34
C LEU A 216 31.48 -10.79 -12.29
N SER A 217 31.10 -11.97 -12.78
CA SER A 217 31.93 -13.17 -12.84
C SER A 217 31.91 -13.76 -14.25
N GLY A 218 33.04 -13.69 -14.94
CA GLY A 218 33.12 -14.06 -16.35
C GLY A 218 32.58 -12.96 -17.26
N THR A 219 31.79 -13.33 -18.27
CA THR A 219 31.30 -12.44 -19.34
C THR A 219 29.88 -11.92 -19.12
N ASP A 220 29.05 -12.69 -18.43
CA ASP A 220 27.58 -12.60 -18.49
C ASP A 220 26.89 -13.19 -17.25
N LYS A 221 27.63 -13.41 -16.16
CA LYS A 221 27.12 -13.98 -14.90
C LYS A 221 27.50 -13.13 -13.71
N TRP A 222 26.68 -13.21 -12.67
CA TRP A 222 26.82 -12.41 -11.46
C TRP A 222 26.90 -13.30 -10.23
N ILE A 223 27.84 -13.02 -9.34
CA ILE A 223 27.83 -13.54 -7.98
C ILE A 223 27.04 -12.55 -7.14
N VAL A 224 25.80 -12.93 -6.79
CA VAL A 224 24.95 -12.18 -5.87
C VAL A 224 25.24 -12.65 -4.45
N SER A 225 25.38 -11.71 -3.53
CA SER A 225 25.61 -11.95 -2.10
C SER A 225 24.76 -11.03 -1.24
N GLY A 226 24.52 -11.44 0.01
CA GLY A 226 23.69 -10.72 0.97
C GLY A 226 22.96 -11.67 1.92
N LYS A 227 22.00 -11.15 2.68
CA LYS A 227 21.10 -11.95 3.53
C LYS A 227 19.67 -11.81 3.06
N ALA A 228 18.97 -12.93 2.86
CA ALA A 228 17.54 -12.92 2.56
C ALA A 228 16.76 -13.52 3.73
N ASN A 229 15.63 -12.89 4.07
CA ASN A 229 14.68 -13.35 5.07
C ASN A 229 13.27 -13.05 4.59
N ALA A 230 12.54 -14.10 4.20
CA ALA A 230 11.14 -14.03 3.82
C ALA A 230 10.30 -14.74 4.90
N GLN A 231 9.21 -14.10 5.33
CA GLN A 231 8.30 -14.63 6.34
C GLN A 231 6.87 -14.50 5.84
N VAL A 232 6.09 -15.57 5.94
CA VAL A 232 4.67 -15.60 5.59
C VAL A 232 3.87 -16.20 6.72
N SER A 233 2.93 -15.42 7.24
CA SER A 233 2.02 -15.78 8.32
C SER A 233 0.58 -15.80 7.79
N MET A 234 0.11 -17.00 7.41
CA MET A 234 -1.22 -17.21 6.83
C MET A 234 -1.68 -18.63 7.17
N LYS A 235 -2.95 -18.80 7.57
CA LYS A 235 -3.47 -20.13 7.96
C LYS A 235 -3.39 -21.11 6.79
N GLY A 236 -2.87 -22.32 7.06
CA GLY A 236 -2.73 -23.38 6.06
C GLY A 236 -1.60 -23.13 5.05
N PHE A 237 -0.89 -22.01 5.13
CA PHE A 237 0.20 -21.69 4.22
C PHE A 237 1.42 -22.56 4.50
N THR A 238 1.96 -23.18 3.45
CA THR A 238 3.21 -23.95 3.47
C THR A 238 4.02 -23.67 2.20
N TYR A 239 5.34 -23.77 2.27
CA TYR A 239 6.17 -23.78 1.05
C TYR A 239 6.21 -25.21 0.51
N LYS A 240 6.14 -25.37 -0.82
CA LYS A 240 6.41 -26.63 -1.50
C LYS A 240 7.85 -26.64 -1.97
N THR A 241 8.63 -27.57 -1.43
CA THR A 241 9.98 -27.84 -1.90
C THR A 241 10.00 -28.96 -2.94
N SER A 242 10.87 -28.81 -3.94
CA SER A 242 11.34 -29.91 -4.79
C SER A 242 12.83 -30.16 -4.53
N ARG A 243 13.35 -31.27 -5.04
CA ARG A 243 14.81 -31.53 -5.02
C ARG A 243 15.41 -31.22 -6.37
N ASP A 244 16.37 -30.32 -6.37
CA ASP A 244 17.19 -29.97 -7.52
C ASP A 244 18.67 -30.28 -7.22
N LYS A 245 19.52 -30.35 -8.24
CA LYS A 245 20.93 -30.75 -8.12
C LYS A 245 21.84 -29.55 -8.19
N TYR A 246 22.84 -29.53 -7.33
CA TYR A 246 23.92 -28.56 -7.48
C TYR A 246 24.71 -28.84 -8.77
N ASN A 247 25.09 -27.77 -9.49
CA ASN A 247 25.99 -27.84 -10.64
C ASN A 247 27.37 -28.47 -10.28
N ASN A 248 27.74 -28.50 -8.99
CA ASN A 248 28.84 -29.32 -8.49
C ASN A 248 28.28 -30.69 -8.00
N PRO A 249 28.64 -31.81 -8.64
CA PRO A 249 28.15 -33.14 -8.27
C PRO A 249 28.46 -33.58 -6.83
N GLU A 250 29.54 -33.06 -6.24
CA GLU A 250 29.97 -33.41 -4.87
C GLU A 250 29.07 -32.80 -3.79
N LYS A 251 28.25 -31.80 -4.13
CA LYS A 251 27.32 -31.14 -3.18
C LYS A 251 25.93 -31.80 -3.12
N GLY A 252 25.63 -32.75 -4.01
CA GLY A 252 24.39 -33.52 -4.00
C GLY A 252 23.13 -32.74 -4.44
N GLU A 253 22.00 -33.07 -3.82
CA GLU A 253 20.68 -32.46 -4.05
C GLU A 253 20.36 -31.43 -2.95
N TYR A 254 19.58 -30.41 -3.29
CA TYR A 254 19.09 -29.38 -2.37
C TYR A 254 17.58 -29.15 -2.55
N GLU A 255 16.94 -28.62 -1.50
CA GLU A 255 15.52 -28.29 -1.56
C GLU A 255 15.29 -26.87 -2.11
N LYS A 256 14.69 -26.78 -3.31
CA LYS A 256 14.25 -25.54 -3.95
C LYS A 256 12.81 -25.26 -3.54
N ILE A 257 12.50 -24.04 -3.09
CA ILE A 257 11.10 -23.60 -3.02
C ILE A 257 10.65 -23.35 -4.47
N ASP A 258 9.75 -24.20 -4.97
CA ASP A 258 9.18 -24.06 -6.32
C ASP A 258 7.78 -23.45 -6.28
N ASN A 259 7.06 -23.57 -5.15
CA ASN A 259 5.67 -23.16 -5.05
C ASN A 259 5.24 -22.97 -3.58
N VAL A 260 3.99 -22.61 -3.38
CA VAL A 260 3.31 -22.49 -2.08
C VAL A 260 2.02 -23.33 -2.09
N ASP A 261 1.56 -23.76 -0.92
CA ASP A 261 0.18 -24.26 -0.72
C ASP A 261 -0.58 -23.41 0.30
N VAL A 262 -1.90 -23.49 0.27
CA VAL A 262 -2.80 -22.94 1.28
C VAL A 262 -3.91 -23.96 1.56
N ASP A 263 -3.71 -24.80 2.57
CA ASP A 263 -4.69 -25.81 2.98
C ASP A 263 -5.77 -25.19 3.88
N GLY A 264 -6.86 -24.73 3.23
CA GLY A 264 -8.06 -24.21 3.87
C GLY A 264 -8.05 -22.70 4.13
N ALA A 265 -9.16 -22.03 3.82
CA ALA A 265 -9.34 -20.61 4.09
C ALA A 265 -9.72 -20.35 5.56
N GLY A 266 -9.13 -19.34 6.18
CA GLY A 266 -9.52 -18.89 7.52
C GLY A 266 -8.58 -17.84 8.11
N LEU A 267 -8.96 -17.35 9.29
CA LEU A 267 -8.14 -16.39 10.04
C LEU A 267 -6.87 -17.08 10.57
N GLY A 268 -5.71 -16.52 10.23
CA GLY A 268 -4.39 -16.97 10.67
C GLY A 268 -3.80 -16.15 11.82
N GLY A 269 -4.46 -15.07 12.23
CA GLY A 269 -4.02 -14.25 13.36
C GLY A 269 -5.16 -13.55 14.09
N PHE A 270 -4.89 -13.14 15.31
CA PHE A 270 -5.77 -12.29 16.13
C PHE A 270 -4.96 -11.15 16.74
N GLY A 271 -5.56 -9.97 16.85
CA GLY A 271 -4.90 -8.78 17.31
C GLY A 271 -5.84 -7.76 17.91
N MET A 272 -5.25 -6.72 18.49
CA MET A 272 -5.98 -5.57 19.02
C MET A 272 -5.21 -4.29 18.71
N ALA A 273 -5.94 -3.20 18.51
CA ALA A 273 -5.38 -1.86 18.39
C ALA A 273 -6.23 -0.80 19.09
N LEU A 274 -5.62 0.34 19.37
CA LEU A 274 -6.25 1.50 19.98
C LEU A 274 -6.00 2.74 19.11
N ASP A 275 -7.07 3.47 18.80
CA ASP A 275 -6.98 4.85 18.32
C ASP A 275 -7.28 5.79 19.48
N LEU A 276 -6.58 6.92 19.55
CA LEU A 276 -6.80 8.01 20.49
C LEU A 276 -6.86 9.33 19.75
N GLY A 277 -7.71 10.24 20.21
CA GLY A 277 -7.97 11.51 19.55
C GLY A 277 -8.34 12.63 20.51
N GLY A 278 -8.00 13.85 20.11
CA GLY A 278 -8.37 15.08 20.80
C GLY A 278 -8.65 16.22 19.81
N VAL A 279 -9.62 17.05 20.17
CA VAL A 279 -9.97 18.30 19.48
C VAL A 279 -10.10 19.40 20.53
N TYR A 280 -9.35 20.49 20.35
CA TYR A 280 -9.28 21.62 21.27
C TYR A 280 -9.55 22.94 20.55
N LYS A 281 -10.65 23.61 20.89
CA LYS A 281 -10.96 24.96 20.42
C LYS A 281 -10.15 25.98 21.21
N LEU A 282 -9.13 26.56 20.58
CA LEU A 282 -8.29 27.57 21.23
C LEU A 282 -9.10 28.85 21.47
N ASN A 283 -9.79 29.31 20.42
CA ASN A 283 -10.76 30.40 20.41
C ASN A 283 -11.89 30.07 19.40
N ASP A 284 -12.75 31.04 19.06
CA ASP A 284 -13.91 30.83 18.19
C ASP A 284 -13.55 30.58 16.71
N ASN A 285 -12.32 30.89 16.30
CA ASN A 285 -11.85 30.77 14.91
C ASN A 285 -10.80 29.68 14.71
N LEU A 286 -9.99 29.35 15.73
CA LEU A 286 -8.88 28.40 15.64
C LEU A 286 -9.14 27.14 16.48
N THR A 287 -9.25 26.01 15.78
CA THR A 287 -9.36 24.68 16.37
C THR A 287 -8.08 23.89 16.11
N LEU A 288 -7.55 23.26 17.15
CA LEU A 288 -6.42 22.33 17.09
C LEU A 288 -6.94 20.90 17.27
N SER A 289 -6.26 19.93 16.69
CA SER A 289 -6.59 18.52 16.78
C SER A 289 -5.32 17.66 16.74
N ALA A 290 -5.33 16.56 17.46
CA ALA A 290 -4.28 15.56 17.42
C ALA A 290 -4.88 14.16 17.58
N SER A 291 -4.26 13.16 16.96
CA SER A 291 -4.64 11.76 17.13
C SER A 291 -3.48 10.82 16.85
N VAL A 292 -3.57 9.65 17.47
CA VAL A 292 -2.70 8.50 17.19
C VAL A 292 -3.61 7.33 16.87
N LEU A 293 -3.42 6.72 15.71
CA LEU A 293 -4.24 5.65 15.16
C LEU A 293 -3.43 4.36 15.10
N ASP A 294 -4.13 3.22 15.16
CA ASP A 294 -3.57 1.88 14.92
C ASP A 294 -2.39 1.53 15.86
N LEU A 295 -2.43 1.99 17.12
CA LEU A 295 -1.51 1.51 18.17
C LEU A 295 -1.90 0.08 18.54
N GLY A 296 -1.27 -0.91 17.90
CA GLY A 296 -1.63 -2.30 18.10
C GLY A 296 -0.74 -3.29 17.39
N PHE A 297 -1.16 -4.55 17.43
CA PHE A 297 -0.44 -5.68 16.86
C PHE A 297 -1.42 -6.78 16.43
N ILE A 298 -0.94 -7.68 15.57
CA ILE A 298 -1.57 -8.96 15.27
C ILE A 298 -0.57 -10.05 15.67
N ASN A 299 -1.03 -11.02 16.45
CA ASN A 299 -0.32 -12.27 16.69
C ASN A 299 -0.86 -13.34 15.73
N TRP A 300 0.04 -13.95 14.99
CA TRP A 300 -0.23 -14.97 13.98
C TRP A 300 0.08 -16.35 14.55
N SER A 301 -0.79 -17.33 14.28
CA SER A 301 -0.68 -18.69 14.83
C SER A 301 0.45 -19.51 14.23
N ASN A 302 0.84 -19.20 13.00
CA ASN A 302 1.89 -19.88 12.23
C ASN A 302 2.71 -18.87 11.42
N ASN A 303 3.96 -19.22 11.12
CA ASN A 303 4.88 -18.37 10.38
C ASN A 303 5.91 -19.22 9.63
N MET A 304 5.66 -19.45 8.35
CA MET A 304 6.65 -20.05 7.47
C MET A 304 7.78 -19.06 7.23
N LYS A 305 9.03 -19.52 7.34
CA LYS A 305 10.22 -18.68 7.16
C LYS A 305 11.17 -19.29 6.14
N ALA A 306 11.60 -18.49 5.18
CA ALA A 306 12.61 -18.86 4.21
C ALA A 306 13.81 -17.89 4.27
N VAL A 307 15.01 -18.39 4.00
CA VAL A 307 16.27 -17.61 3.99
C VAL A 307 17.14 -18.01 2.80
N ASN A 308 18.16 -17.21 2.44
CA ASN A 308 19.04 -17.58 1.34
C ASN A 308 19.75 -18.93 1.57
N ARG A 309 19.89 -19.74 0.51
CA ARG A 309 20.51 -21.08 0.61
C ARG A 309 21.98 -21.00 1.03
N ALA A 310 22.69 -20.03 0.46
CA ALA A 310 24.10 -19.73 0.66
C ALA A 310 24.33 -18.21 0.73
N GLU A 311 25.44 -17.79 1.34
CA GLU A 311 25.83 -16.37 1.49
C GLU A 311 26.09 -15.67 0.14
N SER A 312 26.46 -16.46 -0.88
CA SER A 312 26.50 -16.01 -2.28
C SER A 312 26.10 -17.13 -3.25
N PHE A 313 25.64 -16.75 -4.44
CA PHE A 313 25.22 -17.67 -5.50
C PHE A 313 25.36 -17.03 -6.88
N GLU A 314 25.36 -17.86 -7.92
CA GLU A 314 25.42 -17.43 -9.31
C GLU A 314 24.01 -17.07 -9.81
N PHE A 315 23.88 -15.90 -10.43
CA PHE A 315 22.67 -15.38 -11.05
C PHE A 315 23.02 -14.89 -12.47
N ASN A 316 22.18 -15.20 -13.46
CA ASN A 316 22.47 -14.85 -14.86
C ASN A 316 22.21 -13.37 -15.18
N GLY A 317 21.70 -12.58 -14.23
CA GLY A 317 21.23 -11.20 -14.46
C GLY A 317 19.75 -11.15 -14.83
N PHE A 318 19.18 -9.94 -14.76
CA PHE A 318 17.81 -9.68 -15.20
C PHE A 318 17.75 -9.50 -16.72
N HIS A 319 16.69 -10.03 -17.34
CA HIS A 319 16.50 -10.04 -18.78
C HIS A 319 15.10 -9.55 -19.15
N ASP A 320 15.00 -8.70 -20.18
CA ASP A 320 13.72 -8.30 -20.76
C ASP A 320 13.06 -9.50 -21.48
N THR A 321 11.85 -9.85 -21.09
CA THR A 321 11.13 -11.05 -21.58
C THR A 321 10.25 -10.75 -22.79
N ALA A 322 10.46 -9.59 -23.44
CA ALA A 322 9.58 -8.93 -24.39
C ALA A 322 9.04 -9.80 -25.54
N VAL A 323 7.84 -9.43 -25.97
CA VAL A 323 7.02 -10.22 -26.89
C VAL A 323 7.56 -10.17 -28.33
N ARG A 324 7.95 -11.35 -28.84
CA ARG A 324 8.03 -11.65 -30.27
C ARG A 324 6.82 -12.48 -30.68
N GLU A 325 6.23 -12.20 -31.86
CA GLU A 325 4.93 -12.78 -32.25
C GLU A 325 4.89 -14.31 -32.45
N ASN A 326 6.05 -14.98 -32.49
CA ASN A 326 6.13 -16.42 -32.69
C ASN A 326 5.96 -17.27 -31.41
N SER A 327 5.77 -16.65 -30.24
CA SER A 327 5.31 -17.37 -29.03
C SER A 327 3.93 -16.89 -28.62
N GLY A 328 2.95 -17.81 -28.57
CA GLY A 328 1.57 -17.56 -28.11
C GLY A 328 1.44 -17.32 -26.61
N SER A 329 2.45 -16.72 -25.98
CA SER A 329 2.51 -16.38 -24.55
C SER A 329 1.59 -15.21 -24.22
N THR A 330 0.79 -15.39 -23.19
CA THR A 330 -0.09 -14.37 -22.59
C THR A 330 0.69 -13.40 -21.70
N ILE A 331 0.02 -12.35 -21.20
CA ILE A 331 0.59 -11.43 -20.21
C ILE A 331 0.92 -12.18 -18.91
N ASP A 332 0.10 -13.15 -18.51
CA ASP A 332 0.29 -13.97 -17.31
C ASP A 332 1.60 -14.78 -17.40
N ASP A 333 1.85 -15.42 -18.55
CA ASP A 333 3.09 -16.17 -18.79
C ASP A 333 4.35 -15.28 -18.72
N LYS A 334 4.21 -13.95 -18.81
CA LYS A 334 5.32 -12.98 -18.75
C LYS A 334 5.52 -12.37 -17.36
N ILE A 335 4.46 -12.24 -16.57
CA ILE A 335 4.56 -11.95 -15.13
C ILE A 335 5.25 -13.12 -14.44
N ASP A 336 4.95 -14.35 -14.87
CA ASP A 336 5.65 -15.56 -14.46
C ASP A 336 7.17 -15.50 -14.77
N ASP A 337 7.57 -15.21 -16.01
CA ASP A 337 9.00 -15.13 -16.40
C ASP A 337 9.80 -14.10 -15.55
N TYR A 338 9.16 -13.04 -15.07
CA TYR A 338 9.79 -12.07 -14.15
C TYR A 338 9.76 -12.54 -12.69
N GLY A 339 8.69 -13.21 -12.26
CA GLY A 339 8.59 -13.81 -10.93
C GLY A 339 9.61 -14.94 -10.71
N ASP A 340 9.89 -15.73 -11.74
CA ASP A 340 10.91 -16.78 -11.72
C ASP A 340 12.32 -16.17 -11.60
N GLN A 341 12.62 -15.09 -12.35
CA GLN A 341 13.88 -14.33 -12.21
C GLN A 341 14.06 -13.71 -10.82
N ILE A 342 12.99 -13.17 -10.21
CA ILE A 342 13.04 -12.67 -8.83
C ILE A 342 13.26 -13.83 -7.84
N THR A 343 12.62 -14.98 -8.05
CA THR A 343 12.77 -16.15 -7.19
C THR A 343 14.20 -16.69 -7.21
N ASP A 344 14.81 -16.77 -8.39
CA ASP A 344 16.22 -17.17 -8.56
C ASP A 344 17.19 -16.08 -8.06
N PHE A 345 16.83 -14.79 -8.15
CA PHE A 345 17.60 -13.67 -7.56
C PHE A 345 17.53 -13.62 -6.02
N ILE A 346 16.52 -14.21 -5.37
CA ILE A 346 16.46 -14.27 -3.89
C ILE A 346 17.02 -15.60 -3.36
N ASN A 347 16.94 -16.68 -4.15
CA ASN A 347 17.54 -17.98 -3.90
C ASN A 347 17.26 -18.55 -2.48
N LEU A 348 15.98 -18.73 -2.16
CA LEU A 348 15.51 -19.12 -0.82
C LEU A 348 15.46 -20.64 -0.59
N LYS A 349 15.87 -21.09 0.60
CA LYS A 349 15.45 -22.37 1.21
C LYS A 349 14.37 -22.12 2.26
N ASP A 350 13.44 -23.04 2.37
CA ASP A 350 12.49 -23.06 3.49
C ASP A 350 13.20 -23.50 4.78
N LEU A 351 12.78 -22.95 5.91
CA LEU A 351 13.14 -23.40 7.26
C LEU A 351 11.93 -24.01 8.01
N GLY A 352 10.76 -24.08 7.36
CA GLY A 352 9.52 -24.58 7.90
C GLY A 352 8.78 -23.56 8.77
N ASP A 353 7.70 -24.02 9.40
CA ASP A 353 6.93 -23.21 10.35
C ASP A 353 7.75 -22.92 11.61
N GLN A 354 7.94 -21.63 11.91
CA GLN A 354 8.62 -21.15 13.11
C GLN A 354 7.64 -20.93 14.28
N GLY A 355 6.37 -21.33 14.14
CA GLY A 355 5.33 -21.12 15.13
C GLY A 355 4.78 -19.70 15.09
N SER A 356 4.44 -19.15 16.26
CA SER A 356 3.76 -17.85 16.32
C SER A 356 4.69 -16.67 16.00
N ARG A 357 4.20 -15.72 15.20
CA ARG A 357 4.86 -14.42 14.94
C ARG A 357 3.95 -13.28 15.37
N THR A 358 4.50 -12.22 15.95
CA THR A 358 3.76 -10.99 16.25
C THR A 358 4.22 -9.86 15.36
N THR A 359 3.29 -9.15 14.73
CA THR A 359 3.57 -7.98 13.88
C THR A 359 2.86 -6.75 14.42
N ALA A 360 3.57 -5.65 14.64
CA ALA A 360 2.96 -4.36 14.96
C ALA A 360 2.15 -3.82 13.78
N LEU A 361 1.09 -3.05 14.05
CA LEU A 361 0.42 -2.23 13.05
C LEU A 361 1.23 -0.97 12.71
N ALA A 362 0.94 -0.39 11.55
CA ALA A 362 1.50 0.85 11.07
C ALA A 362 0.79 2.05 11.73
N ALA A 363 1.28 2.48 12.89
CA ALA A 363 0.66 3.55 13.68
C ALA A 363 0.69 4.90 12.93
N THR A 364 -0.42 5.65 12.93
CA THR A 364 -0.52 6.95 12.23
C THR A 364 -0.74 8.10 13.20
N LEU A 365 0.13 9.10 13.15
CA LEU A 365 0.03 10.36 13.88
C LEU A 365 -0.61 11.41 12.97
N ASN A 366 -1.64 12.10 13.44
CA ASN A 366 -2.22 13.26 12.75
C ASN A 366 -2.20 14.47 13.70
N PHE A 367 -1.77 15.63 13.19
CA PHE A 367 -1.80 16.91 13.87
C PHE A 367 -2.45 17.94 12.93
N GLY A 368 -3.61 18.47 13.32
CA GLY A 368 -4.40 19.37 12.49
C GLY A 368 -4.69 20.71 13.16
N ALA A 369 -4.57 21.81 12.42
CA ALA A 369 -5.00 23.15 12.83
C ALA A 369 -5.97 23.73 11.79
N GLU A 370 -7.16 24.13 12.20
CA GLU A 370 -8.20 24.73 11.35
C GLU A 370 -8.48 26.17 11.78
N TYR A 371 -8.41 27.11 10.83
CA TYR A 371 -8.77 28.51 11.01
C TYR A 371 -10.00 28.87 10.17
N SER A 372 -11.15 29.07 10.83
CA SER A 372 -12.39 29.57 10.21
C SER A 372 -12.38 31.10 10.13
N LEU A 373 -12.64 31.66 8.94
CA LEU A 373 -12.59 33.11 8.74
C LEU A 373 -13.64 33.85 9.58
N PRO A 374 -13.26 34.85 10.41
CA PRO A 374 -14.21 35.61 11.23
C PRO A 374 -15.28 36.34 10.41
N ALA A 375 -14.92 36.82 9.21
CA ALA A 375 -15.82 37.56 8.32
C ALA A 375 -16.70 36.66 7.44
N TYR A 376 -16.41 35.36 7.34
CA TYR A 376 -17.15 34.42 6.52
C TYR A 376 -16.95 32.98 7.04
N ASP A 377 -17.75 32.61 8.04
CA ASP A 377 -17.71 31.33 8.76
C ASP A 377 -17.88 30.07 7.87
N LYS A 378 -18.31 30.27 6.63
CA LYS A 378 -18.44 29.25 5.58
C LYS A 378 -17.13 28.90 4.86
N LEU A 379 -16.02 29.57 5.15
CA LEU A 379 -14.69 29.26 4.61
C LEU A 379 -13.69 29.10 5.76
N SER A 380 -12.97 27.96 5.77
CA SER A 380 -11.85 27.71 6.68
C SER A 380 -10.60 27.27 5.92
N PHE A 381 -9.45 27.48 6.56
CA PHE A 381 -8.16 27.00 6.08
C PHE A 381 -7.61 25.98 7.07
N GLY A 382 -7.19 24.82 6.59
CA GLY A 382 -6.69 23.73 7.44
C GLY A 382 -5.26 23.35 7.09
N LEU A 383 -4.41 23.23 8.11
CA LEU A 383 -3.09 22.62 8.04
C LEU A 383 -3.14 21.26 8.72
N LEU A 384 -2.79 20.20 8.00
CA LEU A 384 -2.66 18.84 8.53
C LEU A 384 -1.22 18.35 8.34
N SER A 385 -0.63 17.80 9.39
CA SER A 385 0.53 16.92 9.29
C SER A 385 0.10 15.50 9.62
N SER A 386 0.39 14.56 8.72
CA SER A 386 0.18 13.13 8.92
C SER A 386 1.53 12.42 8.87
N THR A 387 1.73 11.40 9.69
CA THR A 387 2.93 10.54 9.66
C THR A 387 2.56 9.12 10.06
N ARG A 388 2.75 8.17 9.16
CA ARG A 388 2.51 6.75 9.41
C ARG A 388 3.83 6.03 9.58
N ILE A 389 4.04 5.49 10.78
CA ILE A 389 5.27 4.83 11.21
C ILE A 389 5.15 3.34 10.88
N ASN A 390 5.99 2.86 9.96
CA ASN A 390 5.94 1.49 9.45
C ASN A 390 7.33 0.99 8.99
N GLY A 391 8.38 1.22 9.80
CA GLY A 391 9.76 0.86 9.44
C GLY A 391 10.18 1.51 8.12
N ASP A 392 10.67 0.71 7.17
CA ASP A 392 11.15 1.13 5.85
C ASP A 392 10.05 1.80 4.99
N TYR A 393 8.78 1.49 5.29
CA TYR A 393 7.57 2.03 4.65
C TYR A 393 6.99 3.24 5.41
N THR A 394 7.78 3.88 6.28
CA THR A 394 7.37 5.10 6.99
C THR A 394 7.23 6.27 6.02
N TRP A 395 6.15 7.02 6.16
CA TRP A 395 5.91 8.23 5.37
C TRP A 395 5.33 9.36 6.21
N SER A 396 5.55 10.59 5.71
CA SER A 396 4.99 11.81 6.27
C SER A 396 4.39 12.65 5.14
N GLU A 397 3.31 13.36 5.46
CA GLU A 397 2.63 14.33 4.59
C GLU A 397 2.36 15.62 5.36
N GLY A 398 2.60 16.77 4.74
CA GLY A 398 2.05 18.07 5.14
C GLY A 398 1.04 18.56 4.11
N ARG A 399 -0.17 18.92 4.54
CA ARG A 399 -1.28 19.32 3.68
C ARG A 399 -1.88 20.65 4.10
N LEU A 400 -2.05 21.55 3.12
CA LEU A 400 -2.78 22.81 3.24
C LEU A 400 -4.11 22.69 2.48
N SER A 401 -5.20 23.05 3.14
CA SER A 401 -6.57 22.95 2.62
C SER A 401 -7.33 24.27 2.70
N ALA A 402 -8.22 24.49 1.74
CA ALA A 402 -9.27 25.51 1.79
C ALA A 402 -10.63 24.78 1.74
N ASN A 403 -11.39 24.89 2.82
CA ASN A 403 -12.61 24.11 3.07
C ASN A 403 -13.83 25.03 3.06
N TRP A 404 -14.86 24.66 2.30
CA TRP A 404 -16.01 25.50 2.02
C TRP A 404 -17.31 24.79 2.37
N LYS A 405 -18.16 25.46 3.14
CA LYS A 405 -19.46 24.96 3.63
C LYS A 405 -20.60 25.94 3.30
N PRO A 406 -20.99 26.06 2.02
CA PRO A 406 -21.98 27.04 1.57
C PRO A 406 -23.36 26.86 2.21
N LEU A 407 -23.75 25.60 2.46
CA LEU A 407 -25.07 25.18 2.92
C LEU A 407 -24.92 24.14 4.04
N LYS A 408 -25.99 23.88 4.80
CA LYS A 408 -25.99 22.90 5.91
C LYS A 408 -25.99 21.42 5.47
N TRP A 409 -26.01 21.17 4.15
CA TRP A 409 -26.06 19.85 3.51
C TRP A 409 -25.01 19.70 2.40
N LEU A 410 -24.17 20.72 2.18
CA LEU A 410 -23.17 20.75 1.13
C LEU A 410 -21.92 21.42 1.69
N ASP A 411 -20.84 20.65 1.75
CA ASP A 411 -19.50 21.14 2.02
C ASP A 411 -18.46 20.34 1.23
N GLY A 412 -17.20 20.78 1.32
CA GLY A 412 -16.11 20.22 0.56
C GLY A 412 -14.85 21.06 0.71
N GLY A 413 -13.87 20.84 -0.15
CA GLY A 413 -12.63 21.59 -0.14
C GLY A 413 -11.68 21.18 -1.25
N VAL A 414 -10.65 22.00 -1.42
CA VAL A 414 -9.47 21.70 -2.24
C VAL A 414 -8.23 21.82 -1.37
N ASN A 415 -7.21 21.05 -1.70
CA ASN A 415 -5.96 21.04 -0.93
C ASN A 415 -4.74 20.74 -1.80
N PHE A 416 -3.60 21.05 -1.23
CA PHE A 416 -2.27 20.80 -1.76
C PHE A 416 -1.45 20.12 -0.66
N ALA A 417 -0.77 19.03 -1.00
CA ALA A 417 0.02 18.26 -0.06
C ALA A 417 1.44 18.02 -0.58
N VAL A 418 2.37 17.90 0.35
CA VAL A 418 3.77 17.51 0.10
C VAL A 418 4.06 16.31 0.99
N SER A 419 4.39 15.18 0.38
CA SER A 419 4.69 13.93 1.06
C SER A 419 6.16 13.52 0.87
N SER A 420 6.59 12.48 1.59
CA SER A 420 7.87 11.80 1.35
C SER A 420 7.95 10.99 0.05
N PHE A 421 6.97 11.14 -0.85
CA PHE A 421 6.92 10.53 -2.18
C PHE A 421 6.86 11.59 -3.28
N ALA A 422 5.85 12.46 -3.20
CA ALA A 422 5.55 13.47 -4.19
C ALA A 422 4.73 14.63 -3.62
N THR A 423 4.65 15.71 -4.38
CA THR A 423 3.67 16.77 -4.23
C THR A 423 2.36 16.38 -4.91
N SER A 424 1.23 16.70 -4.29
CA SER A 424 -0.10 16.38 -4.81
C SER A 424 -1.13 17.48 -4.60
N MET A 425 -2.24 17.38 -5.32
CA MET A 425 -3.44 18.18 -5.11
C MET A 425 -4.62 17.23 -4.91
N GLY A 426 -5.52 17.61 -4.02
CA GLY A 426 -6.71 16.84 -3.66
C GLY A 426 -7.96 17.70 -3.61
N TYR A 427 -9.12 17.04 -3.62
CA TYR A 427 -10.41 17.67 -3.39
C TYR A 427 -11.35 16.74 -2.63
N VAL A 428 -12.42 17.30 -2.09
CA VAL A 428 -13.57 16.55 -1.56
C VAL A 428 -14.85 17.34 -1.79
N LEU A 429 -15.91 16.60 -2.10
CA LEU A 429 -17.29 17.06 -2.18
C LEU A 429 -18.14 16.14 -1.30
N ASN A 430 -18.84 16.72 -0.33
CA ASN A 430 -19.67 16.01 0.64
C ASN A 430 -21.10 16.58 0.60
N ILE A 431 -22.04 15.73 0.23
CA ILE A 431 -23.46 16.02 0.05
C ILE A 431 -24.21 15.24 1.13
N HIS A 432 -24.75 15.93 2.14
CA HIS A 432 -25.26 15.34 3.37
C HIS A 432 -26.64 15.93 3.80
N PRO A 433 -27.67 15.87 2.93
CA PRO A 433 -29.05 16.17 3.35
C PRO A 433 -29.52 15.25 4.49
N LYS A 434 -30.71 15.51 5.04
CA LYS A 434 -31.36 14.55 5.93
C LYS A 434 -31.80 13.32 5.12
N GLY A 435 -31.60 12.13 5.67
CA GLY A 435 -31.97 10.86 5.04
C GLY A 435 -30.86 10.22 4.22
N TYR A 436 -29.84 10.97 3.79
CA TYR A 436 -28.83 10.49 2.86
C TYR A 436 -27.51 11.28 2.96
N ASN A 437 -26.39 10.59 2.81
CA ASN A 437 -25.09 11.18 2.56
C ASN A 437 -24.40 10.48 1.38
N PHE A 438 -23.79 11.30 0.53
CA PHE A 438 -22.84 10.90 -0.50
C PHE A 438 -21.61 11.78 -0.41
N PHE A 439 -20.42 11.21 -0.53
CA PHE A 439 -19.21 11.98 -0.76
C PHE A 439 -18.42 11.41 -1.94
N ILE A 440 -17.60 12.27 -2.55
CA ILE A 440 -16.56 11.89 -3.49
C ILE A 440 -15.34 12.81 -3.27
N GLY A 441 -14.13 12.27 -3.36
CA GLY A 441 -12.91 13.03 -3.19
C GLY A 441 -11.67 12.28 -3.65
N MET A 442 -10.54 12.96 -3.63
CA MET A 442 -9.22 12.45 -4.00
C MET A 442 -8.18 13.15 -3.13
N ASP A 443 -7.19 12.42 -2.62
CA ASP A 443 -5.98 12.98 -2.00
C ASP A 443 -4.92 13.36 -3.02
N HIS A 444 -4.87 12.53 -4.06
CA HIS A 444 -4.02 12.62 -5.24
C HIS A 444 -4.96 12.62 -6.45
N ILE A 445 -5.18 13.80 -7.04
CA ILE A 445 -5.87 13.92 -8.33
C ILE A 445 -5.15 13.05 -9.36
N LEU A 446 -5.92 12.20 -10.05
CA LEU A 446 -5.40 11.35 -11.11
C LEU A 446 -4.78 12.22 -12.20
N GLY A 447 -3.49 12.02 -12.45
CA GLY A 447 -2.76 12.64 -13.55
C GLY A 447 -3.08 11.97 -14.88
N LYS A 448 -2.06 11.76 -15.71
CA LYS A 448 -2.21 10.96 -16.93
C LYS A 448 -2.42 9.48 -16.57
N THR A 449 -3.22 8.79 -17.38
CA THR A 449 -3.43 7.34 -17.30
C THR A 449 -2.99 6.64 -18.60
N SER A 450 -2.76 5.33 -18.51
CA SER A 450 -2.62 4.45 -19.67
C SER A 450 -3.97 4.23 -20.35
N LYS A 451 -3.99 3.47 -21.47
CA LYS A 451 -5.25 3.14 -22.17
C LYS A 451 -6.14 2.19 -21.37
N GLU A 452 -5.52 1.43 -20.49
CA GLU A 452 -6.07 0.50 -19.52
C GLU A 452 -6.52 1.22 -18.23
N PHE A 453 -6.49 2.56 -18.23
CA PHE A 453 -6.84 3.45 -17.12
C PHE A 453 -5.91 3.35 -15.89
N ILE A 454 -4.72 2.76 -16.05
CA ILE A 454 -3.70 2.68 -15.00
C ILE A 454 -3.04 4.06 -14.83
N PRO A 455 -2.96 4.63 -13.61
CA PRO A 455 -2.24 5.88 -13.36
C PRO A 455 -0.76 5.79 -13.77
N LEU A 456 -0.27 6.77 -14.55
CA LEU A 456 1.12 6.77 -15.01
C LEU A 456 2.12 6.99 -13.86
N SER A 457 1.75 7.81 -12.87
CA SER A 457 2.45 7.95 -11.60
C SER A 457 1.78 7.12 -10.52
N SER A 458 2.56 6.54 -9.58
CA SER A 458 2.04 5.84 -8.40
C SER A 458 1.47 6.77 -7.33
N ASN A 459 0.80 7.86 -7.72
CA ASN A 459 0.13 8.80 -6.82
C ASN A 459 -1.30 8.93 -7.31
N ALA A 460 -2.17 8.08 -6.78
CA ALA A 460 -3.52 7.90 -7.27
C ALA A 460 -4.46 7.54 -6.11
N SER A 461 -5.56 8.29 -6.01
CA SER A 461 -6.57 8.02 -5.00
C SER A 461 -7.96 8.42 -5.50
N ILE A 462 -8.98 7.69 -5.08
CA ILE A 462 -10.38 8.08 -5.30
C ILE A 462 -11.25 7.50 -4.20
N ALA A 463 -11.84 8.40 -3.43
CA ALA A 463 -12.73 8.17 -2.31
C ALA A 463 -14.18 8.44 -2.73
N LEU A 464 -15.09 7.53 -2.39
CA LEU A 464 -16.52 7.70 -2.53
C LEU A 464 -17.26 6.85 -1.50
N GLY A 465 -18.48 7.24 -1.17
CA GLY A 465 -19.30 6.43 -0.28
C GLY A 465 -20.70 6.99 -0.05
N MET A 466 -21.59 6.11 0.42
CA MET A 466 -23.02 6.35 0.56
C MET A 466 -23.54 5.85 1.92
N SER A 467 -24.28 6.69 2.62
CA SER A 467 -24.87 6.38 3.93
C SER A 467 -26.31 6.88 4.06
N VAL A 468 -27.12 6.21 4.88
CA VAL A 468 -28.43 6.69 5.32
C VAL A 468 -28.25 7.49 6.62
N THR A 469 -28.90 8.65 6.76
CA THR A 469 -28.67 9.59 7.88
C THR A 469 -29.95 10.06 8.56
N TRP A 470 -29.91 10.34 9.86
CA TRP A 470 -31.05 10.88 10.63
C TRP A 470 -30.64 11.81 11.78
#